data_AF-A0A7X8MP70-F1
#
_entry.id   AF-A0A7X8MP70-F1
#
_cell.length_a   1.000
_cell.length_b   1.000
_cell.length_c   1.000
_cell.angle_alpha   90.00
_cell.angle_beta   90.00
_cell.angle_gamma   90.00
#
_symmetry.space_group_name_H-M   'P 1'
#
loop_
_entity.id
_entity.type
_entity.pdbx_description
1 polymer ?
#
loop_
_entity_poly.entity_id
_entity_poly.type
_entity_poly.pdbx_seq_one_letter_code
_entity_poly.pdbx_strand_id
1 'polypeptide(L)'
;LLGAEGLAGMLAGAILSGVCLAIMLANAGGAWDNAKKYIEEGNFGGKGSEAHAAGVVGDTVGDPCKDTAGPSLNILIKLMSIVSLVFMAPLLM
;
A
#
# COMPACT_ATOMS: atom_id res chain seq x y z
N LEU A 1 14.17 -14.01 -20.52
CA LEU A 1 15.37 -13.15 -20.50
C LEU A 1 16.39 -13.61 -19.47
N LEU A 2 16.01 -13.78 -18.19
CA LEU A 2 16.94 -14.12 -17.10
C LEU A 2 16.72 -15.52 -16.47
N GLY A 3 15.98 -16.40 -17.17
CA GLY A 3 15.72 -17.76 -16.69
C GLY A 3 14.84 -17.83 -15.42
N ALA A 4 14.82 -19.02 -14.81
CA ALA A 4 14.02 -19.29 -13.63
C ALA A 4 14.61 -18.65 -12.36
N GLU A 5 15.93 -18.62 -12.27
CA GLU A 5 16.68 -18.07 -11.15
C GLU A 5 16.48 -16.56 -11.04
N GLY A 6 16.52 -15.85 -12.17
CA GLY A 6 16.24 -14.41 -12.22
C GLY A 6 14.79 -14.09 -11.82
N LEU A 7 13.83 -14.93 -12.23
CA LEU A 7 12.44 -14.80 -11.83
C LEU A 7 12.24 -15.06 -10.33
N ALA A 8 12.90 -16.07 -9.77
CA ALA A 8 12.86 -16.37 -8.34
C ALA A 8 13.41 -15.20 -7.50
N GLY A 9 14.54 -14.60 -7.91
CA GLY A 9 15.09 -13.41 -7.26
C GLY A 9 14.16 -12.20 -7.32
N MET A 10 13.53 -11.96 -8.47
CA MET A 10 12.56 -10.88 -8.64
C MET A 10 11.31 -11.07 -7.76
N LEU A 11 10.76 -12.28 -7.70
CA LEU A 11 9.60 -12.58 -6.85
C LEU A 11 9.92 -12.40 -5.36
N ALA A 12 11.07 -12.92 -4.90
CA ALA A 12 11.49 -12.76 -3.51
C ALA A 12 11.65 -11.27 -3.14
N GLY A 13 12.29 -10.49 -4.01
CA GLY A 13 12.43 -9.04 -3.82
C GLY A 13 11.08 -8.33 -3.79
N ALA A 14 10.21 -8.60 -4.76
CA ALA A 14 8.91 -7.96 -4.87
C ALA A 14 7.98 -8.27 -3.68
N ILE A 15 8.02 -9.49 -3.15
CA ILE A 15 7.27 -9.88 -1.94
C ILE A 15 7.77 -9.07 -0.74
N LEU A 16 9.09 -9.07 -0.48
CA LEU A 16 9.67 -8.41 0.68
C LEU A 16 9.42 -6.88 0.64
N SER A 17 9.72 -6.23 -0.48
CA SER A 17 9.50 -4.79 -0.60
C SER A 17 8.02 -4.42 -0.62
N GLY A 18 7.20 -5.21 -1.32
CA GLY A 18 5.79 -4.92 -1.51
C GLY A 18 4.96 -5.08 -0.24
N VAL A 19 5.25 -6.09 0.60
CA VAL A 19 4.56 -6.27 1.90
C VAL A 19 4.87 -5.11 2.84
N CYS A 20 6.15 -4.73 2.97
CA CYS A 20 6.55 -3.60 3.81
C CYS A 20 5.85 -2.30 3.36
N LEU A 21 5.83 -2.04 2.04
CA LEU A 21 5.21 -0.85 1.50
C LEU A 21 3.67 -0.86 1.65
N ALA A 22 3.02 -2.00 1.41
CA ALA A 22 1.58 -2.14 1.54
C ALA A 22 1.10 -1.84 2.98
N ILE A 23 1.81 -2.37 3.97
CA ILE A 23 1.53 -2.11 5.39
C ILE A 23 1.73 -0.63 5.73
N MET A 24 2.85 -0.05 5.28
CA MET A 24 3.14 1.37 5.52
C MET A 24 2.04 2.28 4.96
N LEU A 25 1.63 2.07 3.71
CA LEU A 25 0.63 2.89 3.04
C LEU A 25 -0.76 2.77 3.71
N ALA A 26 -1.16 1.55 4.08
CA ALA A 26 -2.42 1.31 4.76
C ALA A 26 -2.45 1.98 6.15
N ASN A 27 -1.38 1.78 6.94
CA ASN A 27 -1.33 2.31 8.30
C ASN A 27 -1.17 3.83 8.33
N ALA A 28 -0.33 4.41 7.47
CA ALA A 28 -0.13 5.86 7.41
C ALA A 28 -1.41 6.58 6.96
N GLY A 29 -2.06 6.09 5.89
CA GLY A 29 -3.32 6.68 5.43
C GLY A 29 -4.46 6.53 6.45
N GLY A 30 -4.56 5.37 7.10
CA GLY A 30 -5.53 5.16 8.18
C GLY A 30 -5.26 6.05 9.40
N ALA A 31 -4.00 6.29 9.74
CA ALA A 31 -3.62 7.19 10.81
C ALA A 31 -4.00 8.65 10.51
N TRP A 32 -3.80 9.13 9.27
CA TRP A 32 -4.20 10.48 8.88
C TRP A 32 -5.73 10.66 8.89
N ASP A 33 -6.51 9.68 8.41
CA ASP A 33 -7.97 9.75 8.49
C ASP A 33 -8.47 9.80 9.94
N ASN A 34 -7.90 8.94 10.80
CA ASN A 34 -8.27 8.89 12.21
C ASN A 34 -7.84 10.16 12.95
N ALA A 35 -6.69 10.74 12.63
CA ALA A 35 -6.27 12.03 13.18
C ALA A 35 -7.22 13.16 12.78
N LYS A 36 -7.64 13.21 11.51
CA LYS A 36 -8.67 14.17 11.04
C LYS A 36 -9.98 13.97 11.81
N LYS A 37 -10.49 12.74 11.91
CA LYS A 37 -11.72 12.43 12.67
C LYS A 37 -11.63 12.83 14.14
N TYR A 38 -10.49 12.58 14.78
CA TYR A 38 -10.26 12.99 16.16
C TYR A 38 -10.34 14.51 16.35
N ILE A 39 -9.81 15.29 15.38
CA ILE A 39 -9.95 16.75 15.39
C ILE A 39 -11.41 17.15 15.14
N GLU A 40 -12.11 16.46 14.24
CA GLU A 40 -13.53 16.71 13.95
C GLU A 40 -14.45 16.50 15.15
N GLU A 41 -14.07 15.66 16.11
CA GLU A 41 -14.76 15.45 17.39
C GLU A 41 -14.61 16.62 18.38
N GLY A 42 -13.85 17.65 18.02
CA GLY A 42 -13.65 18.86 18.84
C GLY A 42 -12.29 18.95 19.51
N ASN A 43 -11.45 17.92 19.38
CA ASN A 43 -10.07 17.99 19.83
C ASN A 43 -9.29 18.97 18.96
N PHE A 44 -8.37 19.73 19.55
CA PHE A 44 -7.53 20.71 18.83
C PHE A 44 -8.30 21.77 18.01
N GLY A 45 -9.46 22.20 18.51
CA GLY A 45 -10.21 23.33 17.94
C GLY A 45 -11.35 22.94 16.99
N GLY A 46 -11.54 21.66 16.69
CA GLY A 46 -12.72 21.21 15.95
C GLY A 46 -12.71 21.53 14.45
N LYS A 47 -13.85 21.29 13.80
CA LYS A 47 -14.04 21.58 12.37
C LYS A 47 -13.83 23.05 12.04
N GLY A 48 -13.11 23.32 10.95
CA GLY A 48 -12.81 24.68 10.48
C GLY A 48 -11.63 25.35 11.19
N SER A 49 -10.97 24.67 12.15
CA SER A 49 -9.70 25.10 12.71
C SER A 49 -8.53 24.90 11.74
N GLU A 50 -7.40 25.55 12.01
CA GLU A 50 -6.16 25.32 11.25
C GLU A 50 -5.69 23.86 11.36
N ALA A 51 -5.85 23.24 12.54
CA ALA A 51 -5.55 21.83 12.75
C ALA A 51 -6.44 20.92 11.89
N HIS A 52 -7.73 21.25 11.74
CA HIS A 52 -8.64 20.52 10.87
C HIS A 52 -8.22 20.63 9.39
N ALA A 53 -7.85 21.82 8.93
CA ALA A 53 -7.35 22.02 7.57
C ALA A 53 -6.09 21.18 7.30
N ALA A 54 -5.13 21.15 8.24
CA ALA A 54 -3.95 20.30 8.15
C ALA A 54 -4.29 18.80 8.15
N GLY A 55 -5.24 18.38 8.98
CA GLY A 55 -5.74 17.01 9.02
C GLY A 55 -6.40 16.57 7.71
N VAL A 56 -7.18 17.45 7.07
CA VAL A 56 -7.80 17.21 5.76
C VAL A 56 -6.73 17.03 4.68
N VAL A 57 -5.67 17.85 4.68
CA VAL A 57 -4.55 17.69 3.73
C VAL A 57 -3.86 16.34 3.93
N GLY A 58 -3.59 15.94 5.18
CA GLY A 58 -2.99 14.64 5.50
C GLY A 58 -3.84 13.47 5.01
N ASP A 59 -5.15 13.51 5.25
CA ASP A 59 -6.06 12.45 4.79
C ASP A 59 -6.17 12.40 3.26
N THR A 60 -6.19 13.57 2.60
CA THR A 60 -6.20 13.64 1.12
C THR A 60 -4.95 12.99 0.50
N VAL A 61 -3.79 13.11 1.15
CA VAL A 61 -2.57 12.39 0.75
C VAL A 61 -2.69 10.89 1.08
N GLY A 62 -3.31 10.55 2.21
CA GLY A 62 -3.50 9.18 2.68
C GLY A 62 -4.50 8.35 1.90
N ASP A 63 -5.53 8.95 1.30
CA ASP A 63 -6.59 8.27 0.53
C ASP A 63 -6.06 7.40 -0.61
N PRO A 64 -5.24 7.92 -1.57
CA PRO A 64 -4.68 7.07 -2.61
C PRO A 64 -3.73 5.99 -2.04
N CYS A 65 -3.09 6.24 -0.90
CA CYS A 65 -2.22 5.28 -0.25
C CYS A 65 -3.00 4.11 0.36
N LYS A 66 -4.04 4.37 1.15
CA LYS A 66 -4.79 3.34 1.90
C LYS A 66 -5.86 2.64 1.06
N ASP A 67 -6.47 3.33 0.10
CA ASP A 67 -7.62 2.79 -0.65
C ASP A 67 -7.25 2.29 -2.05
N THR A 68 -6.12 2.72 -2.60
CA THR A 68 -5.70 2.33 -3.96
C THR A 68 -4.39 1.57 -3.96
N ALA A 69 -3.27 2.22 -3.61
CA ALA A 69 -1.94 1.64 -3.78
C ALA A 69 -1.68 0.48 -2.80
N GLY A 70 -1.98 0.66 -1.51
CA GLY A 70 -1.77 -0.36 -0.48
C GLY A 70 -2.50 -1.69 -0.78
N PRO A 71 -3.83 -1.67 -0.99
CA PRO A 71 -4.57 -2.87 -1.37
C PRO A 71 -4.09 -3.51 -2.68
N SER A 72 -3.71 -2.69 -3.68
CA SER A 72 -3.26 -3.16 -4.99
C SER A 72 -1.93 -3.92 -4.92
N LEU A 73 -1.02 -3.54 -4.02
CA LEU A 73 0.27 -4.24 -3.85
C LEU A 73 0.08 -5.70 -3.40
N ASN A 74 -0.92 -6.00 -2.57
CA ASN A 74 -1.24 -7.36 -2.15
C ASN A 74 -1.72 -8.23 -3.32
N ILE A 75 -2.53 -7.64 -4.21
CA ILE A 75 -3.03 -8.31 -5.41
C ILE A 75 -1.88 -8.53 -6.39
N LEU A 76 -1.04 -7.51 -6.60
CA LEU A 76 0.14 -7.59 -7.46
C LEU A 76 1.04 -8.77 -7.09
N ILE A 77 1.40 -8.90 -5.79
CA ILE A 77 2.25 -10.00 -5.30
C ILE A 77 1.63 -11.36 -5.59
N LYS A 78 0.33 -11.55 -5.33
CA LYS A 78 -0.37 -12.81 -5.58
C LYS A 78 -0.41 -13.14 -7.07
N LEU A 79 -0.78 -12.18 -7.91
CA LEU A 79 -0.88 -12.39 -9.35
C LEU A 79 0.49 -12.69 -9.96
N MET A 80 1.54 -11.96 -9.60
CA MET A 80 2.89 -12.26 -10.06
C MET A 80 3.33 -13.66 -9.68
N SER A 81 3.03 -14.10 -8.46
CA SER A 81 3.35 -15.46 -7.98
C SER A 81 2.62 -16.54 -8.78
N ILE A 82 1.31 -16.36 -9.00
CA ILE A 82 0.48 -17.31 -9.75
C ILE A 82 0.91 -17.38 -11.22
N VAL A 83 1.10 -16.23 -11.87
CA VAL A 83 1.58 -16.17 -13.25
C VAL A 83 2.95 -16.84 -13.35
N SER A 84 3.87 -16.56 -12.43
CA SER A 84 5.18 -17.20 -12.44
C SER A 84 5.11 -18.71 -12.31
N LEU A 85 4.24 -19.22 -11.43
CA LEU A 85 4.03 -20.66 -11.26
C LEU A 85 3.45 -21.33 -12.52
N VAL A 86 2.41 -20.72 -13.11
CA VAL A 86 1.72 -21.26 -14.30
C VAL A 86 2.64 -21.29 -15.52
N PHE A 87 3.49 -20.27 -15.69
CA PHE A 87 4.36 -20.15 -16.85
C PHE A 87 5.77 -20.74 -16.65
N MET A 88 6.23 -20.99 -15.42
CA MET A 88 7.50 -21.70 -15.20
C MET A 88 7.42 -23.17 -15.66
N ALA A 89 6.36 -23.89 -15.28
CA ALA A 89 6.28 -25.34 -15.51
C ALA A 89 6.26 -25.78 -17.00
N PRO A 90 5.60 -25.07 -17.94
CA PRO A 90 5.56 -25.48 -19.34
C PRO A 90 6.55 -24.73 -20.26
N LEU A 91 7.20 -23.65 -19.79
CA LEU A 91 7.86 -22.66 -20.67
C LEU A 91 9.32 -22.34 -20.29
N LEU A 92 9.77 -22.69 -19.09
CA LEU A 92 11.12 -22.40 -18.57
C LEU A 92 11.90 -23.64 -18.11
N MET A 93 11.33 -24.85 -18.27
CA MET A 93 12.03 -26.14 -18.11
C MET A 93 12.50 -26.69 -19.45
#